data_AF-A0A0P7Y610-F1
#
_entry.id   AF-A0A0P7Y610-F1
#
_cell.length_a   1.000
_cell.length_b   1.000
_cell.length_c   1.000
_cell.angle_alpha   90.00
_cell.angle_beta   90.00
_cell.angle_gamma   90.00
#
_symmetry.space_group_name_H-M   'P 1'
#
loop_
_entity.id
_entity.type
_entity.pdbx_description
1 polymer ?
#
loop_
_entity_poly.entity_id
_entity_poly.type
_entity_poly.pdbx_seq_one_letter_code
_entity_poly.pdbx_strand_id
1 'polypeptide(L)' 'MKKEQLTLSEAQEQVDQWIKTVGVRYFNELTNMTILMEEVGELARLMARTYGEQSFKESDKGKDLGDEMADVL' A
#
# COMPACT_ATOMS: atom_id res chain seq x y z
N MET A 1 17.87 3.03 23.65
CA MET A 1 17.65 4.20 22.75
C MET A 1 16.23 4.09 22.23
N LYS A 2 15.41 5.16 22.32
CA LYS A 2 14.11 5.18 21.65
C LYS A 2 14.38 5.08 20.14
N LYS A 3 13.73 4.13 19.45
CA LYS A 3 13.67 4.16 17.99
C LYS A 3 12.96 5.48 17.63
N GLU A 4 13.62 6.37 16.90
CA GLU A 4 12.93 7.51 16.32
C GLU A 4 11.88 6.96 15.36
N GLN A 5 10.65 7.45 15.50
CA GLN A 5 9.51 7.00 14.72
C GLN A 5 9.56 7.72 13.38
N LEU A 6 9.53 6.96 12.29
CA LEU A 6 9.48 7.51 10.93
C LEU A 6 8.31 8.46 10.81
N THR A 7 8.58 9.72 10.45
CA THR A 7 7.55 10.70 10.15
C THR A 7 7.05 10.53 8.71
N LEU A 8 5.84 11.01 8.44
CA LEU A 8 5.29 10.96 7.08
C LEU A 8 6.17 11.73 6.08
N SER A 9 6.75 12.86 6.48
CA SER A 9 7.64 13.65 5.63
C SER A 9 8.94 12.89 5.29
N GLU A 10 9.53 12.20 6.26
CA GLU A 10 10.71 11.36 6.01
C GLU A 10 10.37 10.14 5.13
N ALA A 11 9.17 9.58 5.26
CA ALA A 11 8.69 8.52 4.37
C ALA A 11 8.54 9.04 2.94
N GLN A 12 7.91 10.20 2.75
CA GLN A 12 7.76 10.85 1.44
C GLN A 12 9.12 11.12 0.79
N GLU A 13 10.11 11.58 1.55
CA GLU A 13 11.45 11.82 1.04
C GLU A 13 12.16 10.51 0.65
N GLN A 14 12.01 9.45 1.44
CA GLN A 14 12.54 8.13 1.07
C GLN A 14 11.92 7.58 -0.21
N VAL A 15 10.59 7.70 -0.38
CA VAL A 15 9.89 7.30 -1.60
C VAL A 15 10.35 8.12 -2.79
N ASP A 16 10.47 9.44 -2.64
CA ASP A 16 10.97 10.33 -3.71
C ASP A 16 12.39 9.97 -4.14
N GLN A 17 13.29 9.71 -3.19
CA GLN A 17 14.65 9.25 -3.49
C GLN A 17 14.65 7.91 -4.22
N TRP A 18 13.81 6.95 -3.78
CA TRP A 18 13.68 5.67 -4.45
C TRP A 18 13.16 5.83 -5.89
N ILE A 19 12.14 6.66 -6.11
CA ILE A 19 11.56 6.92 -7.45
C ILE A 19 12.58 7.57 -8.38
N LYS A 20 13.47 8.43 -7.86
CA LYS A 20 14.49 9.11 -8.67
C LYS A 20 15.72 8.25 -8.96
N THR A 21 16.01 7.26 -8.12
CA THR A 21 17.26 6.46 -8.21
C THR A 21 17.04 5.06 -8.74
N VAL A 22 15.93 4.42 -8.37
CA VAL A 22 15.53 3.06 -8.76
C VAL A 22 14.32 3.10 -9.67
N GLY A 23 13.33 3.92 -9.33
CA GLY A 23 12.21 4.22 -10.20
C GLY A 23 12.66 4.95 -11.46
N VAL A 24 11.86 4.87 -12.51
CA VAL A 24 12.14 5.57 -13.77
C VAL A 24 11.65 7.01 -13.70
N ARG A 25 10.44 7.22 -13.16
CA ARG A 25 9.77 8.51 -13.00
C ARG A 25 8.49 8.34 -12.19
N TYR A 26 7.92 9.46 -11.74
CA TYR A 26 6.54 9.51 -11.29
C TYR A 26 5.56 9.18 -12.42
N PHE A 27 4.45 8.54 -12.03
CA PHE A 27 3.27 8.45 -12.86
C PHE A 27 2.59 9.82 -12.98
N ASN A 28 1.80 10.00 -14.04
CA ASN A 28 0.90 11.15 -14.08
C ASN A 28 -0.23 10.95 -13.06
N GLU A 29 -0.95 12.01 -12.75
CA GLU A 29 -1.95 12.06 -11.69
C GLU A 29 -3.05 11.02 -11.91
N LEU A 30 -3.52 10.84 -13.15
CA LEU A 30 -4.56 9.87 -13.47
C LEU A 30 -4.08 8.42 -13.28
N THR A 31 -2.85 8.13 -13.70
CA THR A 31 -2.26 6.79 -13.56
C THR A 31 -2.01 6.50 -12.08
N ASN A 32 -1.45 7.45 -11.33
CA ASN A 32 -1.24 7.32 -9.89
C ASN A 32 -2.55 7.11 -9.13
N MET A 33 -3.62 7.83 -9.51
CA MET A 33 -4.96 7.65 -8.96
C MET A 33 -5.50 6.25 -9.26
N THR A 34 -5.30 5.74 -10.48
CA THR A 34 -5.80 4.42 -10.87
C THR A 34 -5.10 3.32 -10.07
N ILE A 35 -3.78 3.42 -9.91
CA ILE A 35 -2.98 2.50 -9.09
C ILE A 35 -3.44 2.57 -7.63
N LEU A 36 -3.61 3.76 -7.06
CA LEU A 36 -4.11 3.92 -5.70
C LEU A 36 -5.47 3.23 -5.49
N MET A 37 -6.38 3.35 -6.46
CA MET A 37 -7.69 2.69 -6.39
C MET A 37 -7.60 1.17 -6.49
N GLU A 38 -6.60 0.64 -7.20
CA GLU A 38 -6.31 -0.80 -7.27
C GLU A 38 -5.90 -1.33 -5.90
N GLU A 39 -4.91 -0.70 -5.25
CA GLU A 39 -4.43 -1.12 -3.92
C GLU A 39 -5.50 -0.97 -2.83
N VAL A 40 -6.29 0.12 -2.87
CA VAL A 40 -7.44 0.27 -1.97
C VAL A 40 -8.49 -0.83 -2.20
N GLY A 41 -8.66 -1.30 -3.44
CA GLY A 41 -9.53 -2.42 -3.76
C GLY A 41 -9.03 -3.75 -3.20
N GLU A 42 -7.71 -3.99 -3.26
CA GLU A 42 -7.06 -5.16 -2.66
C GLU A 42 -7.26 -5.17 -1.13
N LEU A 43 -6.99 -4.03 -0.48
CA LEU A 43 -7.21 -3.83 0.96
C LEU A 43 -8.69 -4.07 1.33
N ALA A 44 -9.62 -3.45 0.60
CA ALA A 44 -11.05 -3.60 0.83
C ALA A 44 -11.50 -5.06 0.69
N ARG A 45 -10.93 -5.81 -0.26
CA ARG A 45 -11.21 -7.24 -0.45
C ARG A 45 -10.79 -8.07 0.77
N LEU A 46 -9.64 -7.79 1.38
CA LEU A 46 -9.24 -8.47 2.62
C LEU A 46 -10.11 -8.05 3.80
N MET A 47 -10.41 -6.75 3.95
CA MET A 47 -11.31 -6.27 5.02
C MET A 47 -12.68 -6.93 4.96
N ALA A 48 -13.27 -7.05 3.76
CA ALA A 48 -14.59 -7.64 3.57
C ALA A 48 -14.65 -9.14 3.93
N ARG A 49 -13.52 -9.85 3.86
CA ARG A 49 -13.41 -11.27 4.24
C ARG A 49 -13.07 -11.46 5.71
N THR A 50 -12.19 -10.61 6.23
CA THR A 50 -11.75 -10.67 7.63
C THR A 50 -12.81 -10.16 8.60
N TYR A 51 -13.53 -9.09 8.22
CA TYR A 51 -14.48 -8.41 9.11
C TYR A 51 -15.90 -8.33 8.54
N GLY A 52 -16.10 -8.72 7.27
CA GLY A 52 -17.42 -8.76 6.63
C GLY A 52 -17.94 -10.18 6.47
N GLU A 53 -18.85 -10.35 5.52
CA GLU A 53 -19.58 -11.61 5.29
C GLU A 53 -19.02 -12.43 4.12
N GLN A 54 -17.95 -11.96 3.45
CA GLN A 54 -17.36 -12.69 2.33
C GLN A 54 -16.54 -13.90 2.81
N SER A 55 -16.72 -15.05 2.16
CA SER A 55 -15.93 -16.25 2.49
C SER A 55 -14.47 -16.10 2.08
N PHE A 56 -13.55 -16.68 2.87
CA PHE A 56 -12.15 -16.80 2.50
C PHE A 56 -11.95 -17.73 1.29
N LYS A 57 -10.98 -17.40 0.43
CA LYS A 57 -10.52 -18.29 -0.65
C LYS A 57 -9.09 -18.74 -0.33
N GLU A 58 -8.72 -19.94 -0.80
CA GLU A 58 -7.35 -20.46 -0.70
C GLU A 58 -6.30 -19.49 -1.29
N SER A 59 -6.67 -18.75 -2.35
CA SER A 59 -5.80 -17.76 -3.00
C SER A 59 -5.38 -16.60 -2.09
N ASP A 60 -6.12 -16.37 -1.01
CA ASP A 60 -5.88 -15.26 -0.09
C ASP A 60 -5.12 -15.72 1.17
N LYS A 61 -4.71 -17.00 1.24
CA LYS A 61 -3.87 -17.51 2.32
C LYS A 61 -2.50 -16.84 2.29
N GLY A 62 -2.16 -16.17 3.38
CA GLY A 62 -0.87 -15.49 3.53
C GLY A 62 -0.86 -14.02 3.11
N LYS A 63 -1.99 -13.46 2.65
CA LYS A 63 -2.15 -12.01 2.50
C LYS A 63 -2.44 -11.37 3.87
N ASP A 64 -1.66 -10.35 4.24
CA ASP A 64 -1.80 -9.61 5.49
C ASP A 64 -2.40 -8.22 5.24
N LEU A 65 -3.29 -7.78 6.13
CA LEU A 65 -3.92 -6.46 6.02
C LEU A 65 -2.92 -5.30 6.12
N GLY A 66 -1.84 -5.50 6.89
CA GLY A 66 -0.75 -4.55 7.04
C GLY A 66 0.06 -4.37 5.76
N ASP A 67 0.22 -5.42 4.95
CA ASP A 67 0.90 -5.33 3.66
C ASP A 67 0.06 -4.50 2.68
N GLU A 68 -1.23 -4.79 2.57
CA GLU A 68 -2.14 -4.03 1.69
C GLU A 68 -2.30 -2.57 2.17
N MET A 69 -2.17 -2.31 3.47
CA MET A 69 -2.15 -0.94 4.01
C MET A 69 -0.83 -0.23 3.67
N ALA A 70 0.28 -0.95 3.64
CA ALA A 70 1.58 -0.40 3.25
C ALA A 70 1.61 -0.05 1.76
N ASP A 71 0.91 -0.80 0.89
CA ASP A 71 0.81 -0.49 -0.53
C ASP A 71 0.01 0.80 -0.81
N VAL A 72 -0.86 1.22 0.13
CA VAL A 72 -1.65 2.47 0.04
C VAL A 72 -0.89 3.69 0.56
N LEU A 73 0.05 3.52 1.50
CA LEU A 73 0.72 4.58 2.26
C LEU A 73 2.05 5.02 1.65
#